data_AF-A0A925V7G2-F1
#
_entry.id   AF-A0A925V7G2-F1
#
_cell.length_a   1.000
_cell.length_b   1.000
_cell.length_c   1.000
_cell.angle_alpha   90.00
_cell.angle_beta   90.00
_cell.angle_gamma   90.00
#
_symmetry.space_group_name_H-M   'P 1'
#
loop_
_entity.id
_entity.type
_entity.pdbx_description
1 polymer ?
#
loop_
_entity_poly.entity_id
_entity_poly.type
_entity_poly.pdbx_seq_one_letter_code
_entity_poly.pdbx_strand_id
1 'polypeptide(L)'
;GASFPQTLDLLVYSGVIPADDALEFRLFVLHKGAARKVTAGAHHFRGDMTAIEVLDELQRKQQRKTLKVTVPEGKQMLEVAAILAEAGLAGGDAKAIEAAMRDKTALTELGIPGETAEGYLFPDTYQFNVDDTPAAVVAKLVARHQGVYADLRRNYREEAQDLADDLSFDDNDIVTLASIVEMETAAKHERPLIAGVFLNRLRFSSFKPKRLETDPTIIYGCTVPAVKSTACQSFEGRIRRIHLRDEENPYNTYTHEGLPPGPITNPGKAALEAVFAPKKSKFLYFVARNDGTHQFSKSVAEHEAAVDLYMRKGAVGDGSAAGSVDE
;
A
#
# COMPACT_ATOMS: atom_id res chain seq x y z
N GLY A 1 -26.28 -0.73 -10.90
CA GLY A 1 -26.78 -1.78 -11.81
C GLY A 1 -28.11 -1.33 -12.37
N ALA A 2 -28.31 -1.41 -13.68
CA ALA A 2 -29.57 -1.02 -14.31
C ALA A 2 -30.71 -1.96 -13.87
N SER A 3 -31.91 -1.43 -13.72
CA SER A 3 -33.11 -2.23 -13.49
C SER A 3 -33.54 -2.95 -14.77
N PHE A 4 -34.33 -4.03 -14.65
CA PHE A 4 -34.83 -4.73 -15.84
C PHE A 4 -35.64 -3.83 -16.80
N PRO A 5 -36.50 -2.89 -16.33
CA PRO A 5 -37.11 -1.89 -17.20
C PRO A 5 -36.10 -1.08 -18.02
N GLN A 6 -35.03 -0.58 -17.39
CA GLN A 6 -33.96 0.15 -18.09
C GLN A 6 -33.22 -0.74 -19.11
N THR A 7 -33.12 -2.05 -18.82
CA THR A 7 -32.51 -3.01 -19.75
C THR A 7 -33.42 -3.24 -20.97
N LEU A 8 -34.73 -3.36 -20.74
CA LEU A 8 -35.73 -3.51 -21.80
C LEU A 8 -35.75 -2.29 -22.73
N ASP A 9 -35.71 -1.08 -22.17
CA ASP A 9 -35.64 0.15 -22.95
C ASP A 9 -34.38 0.16 -23.85
N LEU A 10 -33.25 -0.34 -23.33
CA LEU A 10 -32.01 -0.46 -24.09
C LEU A 10 -32.12 -1.47 -25.24
N LEU A 11 -32.78 -2.61 -25.01
CA LEU A 11 -33.01 -3.64 -26.03
C LEU A 11 -33.91 -3.14 -27.15
N VAL A 12 -34.95 -2.39 -26.81
CA VAL A 12 -35.85 -1.75 -27.77
C VAL A 12 -35.13 -0.68 -28.56
N TYR A 13 -34.40 0.21 -27.88
CA TYR A 13 -33.61 1.26 -28.52
C TYR A 13 -32.56 0.69 -29.49
N SER A 14 -31.94 -0.43 -29.13
CA SER A 14 -30.91 -1.11 -29.95
C SER A 14 -31.50 -1.99 -31.06
N GLY A 15 -32.83 -2.07 -31.19
CA GLY A 15 -33.52 -2.88 -32.20
C GLY A 15 -33.42 -4.39 -31.97
N VAL A 16 -33.03 -4.83 -30.77
CA VAL A 16 -32.93 -6.27 -30.41
C VAL A 16 -34.33 -6.84 -30.17
N ILE A 17 -35.22 -6.06 -29.56
CA ILE A 17 -36.63 -6.39 -29.38
C ILE A 17 -37.45 -5.28 -30.06
N PRO A 18 -38.37 -5.60 -30.98
CA PRO A 18 -39.28 -4.62 -31.55
C PRO A 18 -40.10 -3.90 -30.46
N ALA A 19 -40.38 -2.61 -30.65
CA ALA A 19 -41.14 -1.83 -29.66
C ALA A 19 -42.53 -2.44 -29.37
N ASP A 20 -43.15 -3.02 -30.38
CA ASP A 20 -44.46 -3.67 -30.29
C ASP A 20 -44.42 -4.94 -29.42
N ASP A 21 -43.27 -5.62 -29.37
CA ASP A 21 -43.08 -6.89 -28.64
C ASP A 21 -42.55 -6.68 -27.21
N ALA A 22 -42.23 -5.43 -26.83
CA ALA A 22 -41.57 -5.11 -25.56
C ALA A 22 -42.40 -5.54 -24.33
N LEU A 23 -43.73 -5.41 -24.39
CA LEU A 23 -44.62 -5.82 -23.30
C LEU A 23 -44.65 -7.35 -23.15
N GLU A 24 -44.72 -8.08 -24.27
CA GLU A 24 -44.72 -9.54 -24.27
C GLU A 24 -43.40 -10.09 -23.74
N PHE A 25 -42.27 -9.52 -24.19
CA PHE A 25 -40.95 -9.89 -23.67
C PHE A 25 -40.83 -9.61 -22.16
N ARG A 26 -41.34 -8.47 -21.69
CA ARG A 26 -41.35 -8.16 -20.25
C ARG A 26 -42.14 -9.19 -19.44
N LEU A 27 -43.34 -9.55 -19.90
CA LEU A 27 -44.18 -10.56 -19.26
C LEU A 27 -43.49 -11.93 -19.26
N PHE A 28 -42.86 -12.30 -20.37
CA PHE A 28 -42.07 -13.53 -20.48
C PHE A 28 -40.93 -13.59 -19.45
N VAL A 29 -40.12 -12.53 -19.32
CA VAL A 29 -39.00 -12.49 -18.37
C VAL A 29 -39.50 -12.52 -16.91
N LEU A 30 -40.60 -11.84 -16.61
CA LEU A 30 -41.23 -11.88 -15.28
C LEU A 30 -41.79 -13.27 -14.96
N HIS A 31 -42.47 -13.92 -15.90
CA HIS A 31 -43.00 -15.27 -15.75
C HIS A 31 -41.88 -16.30 -15.49
N LYS A 32 -40.72 -16.14 -16.14
CA LYS A 32 -39.54 -16.99 -15.91
C LYS A 32 -38.78 -16.67 -14.61
N GLY A 33 -39.20 -15.66 -13.84
CA GLY A 33 -38.49 -15.22 -12.63
C GLY A 33 -37.05 -14.77 -12.95
N ALA A 34 -36.81 -14.33 -14.18
CA ALA A 34 -35.49 -14.12 -14.74
C ALA A 34 -35.00 -12.66 -14.63
N ALA A 35 -35.88 -11.72 -14.28
CA ALA A 35 -35.57 -10.30 -14.21
C ALA A 35 -34.38 -9.97 -13.29
N ARG A 36 -34.16 -10.76 -12.23
CA ARG A 36 -33.01 -10.60 -11.30
C ARG A 36 -31.78 -11.39 -11.70
N LYS A 37 -31.89 -12.24 -12.73
CA LYS A 37 -30.83 -13.15 -13.21
C LYS A 37 -30.10 -12.59 -14.43
N VAL A 38 -30.53 -11.44 -14.95
CA VAL A 38 -29.85 -10.74 -16.04
C VAL A 38 -28.50 -10.24 -15.54
N THR A 39 -27.46 -10.50 -16.33
CA THR A 39 -26.08 -10.12 -16.01
C THR A 39 -25.74 -8.77 -16.65
N ALA A 40 -24.95 -7.98 -15.94
CA ALA A 40 -24.44 -6.72 -16.47
C ALA A 40 -23.18 -6.95 -17.32
N GLY A 41 -23.11 -6.35 -18.50
CA GLY A 41 -21.96 -6.43 -19.39
C GLY A 41 -22.35 -6.16 -20.84
N ALA A 42 -21.35 -6.21 -21.74
CA ALA A 42 -21.61 -6.20 -23.17
C ALA A 42 -22.21 -7.54 -23.59
N HIS A 43 -23.37 -7.52 -24.22
CA HIS A 43 -24.06 -8.69 -24.77
C HIS A 43 -24.07 -8.62 -26.29
N HIS A 44 -23.92 -9.76 -26.96
CA HIS A 44 -23.97 -9.82 -28.41
C HIS A 44 -25.29 -10.44 -28.88
N PHE A 45 -26.12 -9.63 -29.53
CA PHE A 45 -27.39 -10.07 -30.09
C PHE A 45 -27.30 -10.21 -31.61
N ARG A 46 -27.94 -11.24 -32.15
CA ARG A 46 -28.19 -11.37 -33.59
C ARG A 46 -29.62 -10.94 -33.89
N GLY A 47 -29.86 -10.34 -35.05
CA GLY A 47 -31.19 -9.87 -35.45
C GLY A 47 -32.24 -10.97 -35.66
N ASP A 48 -31.85 -12.24 -35.61
CA ASP A 48 -32.72 -13.41 -35.76
C ASP A 48 -32.94 -14.17 -34.44
N MET A 49 -32.50 -13.62 -33.30
CA MET A 49 -32.69 -14.24 -32.00
C MET A 49 -34.16 -14.23 -31.57
N THR A 50 -34.63 -15.37 -31.07
CA THR A 50 -35.92 -15.49 -30.39
C THR A 50 -35.89 -14.86 -28.99
N ALA A 51 -37.06 -14.57 -28.42
CA ALA A 51 -37.16 -14.07 -27.05
C ALA A 51 -36.48 -14.97 -26.00
N ILE A 52 -36.44 -16.28 -26.24
CA ILE A 52 -35.73 -17.24 -25.39
C ILE A 52 -34.22 -17.04 -25.51
N GLU A 53 -33.69 -16.95 -26.73
CA GLU A 53 -32.26 -16.75 -26.98
C GLU A 53 -31.77 -15.39 -26.48
N VAL A 54 -32.58 -14.32 -26.62
CA VAL A 54 -32.29 -13.01 -26.04
C VAL A 54 -32.21 -13.10 -24.52
N LEU A 55 -33.15 -13.80 -23.87
CA LEU A 55 -33.12 -13.99 -22.42
C LEU A 55 -31.93 -14.84 -21.97
N ASP A 56 -31.60 -15.90 -22.69
CA ASP A 56 -30.46 -16.76 -22.39
C ASP A 56 -29.13 -15.99 -22.52
N GLU A 57 -28.99 -15.13 -23.55
CA GLU A 57 -27.84 -14.24 -23.69
C GLU A 57 -27.78 -13.23 -22.55
N LEU A 58 -28.90 -12.61 -22.17
CA LEU A 58 -28.96 -11.70 -21.02
C LEU A 58 -28.56 -12.38 -19.70
N GLN A 59 -28.85 -13.66 -19.54
CA GLN A 59 -28.48 -14.46 -18.37
C GLN A 59 -27.05 -15.01 -18.44
N ARG A 60 -26.44 -15.03 -19.63
CA ARG A 60 -25.07 -15.51 -19.84
C ARG A 60 -24.11 -14.61 -19.08
N LYS A 61 -23.29 -15.19 -18.20
CA LYS A 61 -22.24 -14.45 -17.49
C LYS A 61 -21.27 -13.86 -18.50
N GLN A 62 -21.31 -12.54 -18.67
CA GLN A 62 -20.37 -11.86 -19.52
C GLN A 62 -18.97 -11.93 -18.91
N GLN A 63 -18.01 -12.42 -19.71
CA GLN A 63 -16.61 -12.42 -19.31
C GLN A 63 -16.11 -10.98 -19.41
N ARG A 64 -16.03 -10.29 -18.27
CA ARG A 64 -15.34 -9.01 -18.21
C ARG A 64 -13.88 -9.24 -18.56
N LYS A 65 -13.32 -8.37 -19.40
CA LYS A 65 -11.89 -8.40 -19.67
C LYS A 65 -11.17 -8.15 -18.35
N THR A 66 -10.40 -9.13 -17.89
CA THR A 66 -9.64 -9.02 -16.64
C THR A 66 -8.18 -8.75 -16.90
N LEU A 67 -7.55 -7.97 -16.02
CA LEU A 67 -6.13 -7.70 -15.98
C LEU A 67 -5.53 -8.35 -14.73
N LYS A 68 -4.39 -9.01 -14.89
CA LYS A 68 -3.60 -9.52 -13.77
C LYS A 68 -2.46 -8.55 -13.50
N VAL A 69 -2.45 -7.95 -12.31
CA VAL A 69 -1.48 -6.91 -11.93
C VAL A 69 -0.81 -7.30 -10.63
N THR A 70 0.52 -7.22 -10.58
CA THR A 70 1.30 -7.48 -9.37
C THR A 70 1.74 -6.16 -8.77
N VAL A 71 1.42 -5.94 -7.50
CA VAL A 71 1.92 -4.81 -6.71
C VAL A 71 3.03 -5.34 -5.81
N PRO A 72 4.31 -4.95 -6.05
CA PRO A 72 5.44 -5.40 -5.23
C PRO A 72 5.41 -4.81 -3.81
N GLU A 73 6.09 -5.49 -2.88
CA GLU A 73 6.31 -5.00 -1.51
C GLU A 73 7.18 -3.74 -1.52
N GLY A 74 6.98 -2.86 -0.54
CA GLY A 74 7.82 -1.66 -0.37
C GLY A 74 7.56 -0.56 -1.41
N LYS A 75 6.47 -0.64 -2.17
CA LYS A 75 6.03 0.42 -3.08
C LYS A 75 5.20 1.49 -2.38
N GLN A 76 5.49 2.75 -2.66
CA GLN A 76 4.71 3.91 -2.21
C GLN A 76 3.44 4.08 -3.05
N MET A 77 2.43 4.76 -2.52
CA MET A 77 1.12 4.95 -3.17
C MET A 77 1.22 5.50 -4.59
N LEU A 78 2.18 6.40 -4.85
CA LEU A 78 2.40 7.00 -6.18
C LEU A 78 2.94 5.96 -7.18
N GLU A 79 3.84 5.08 -6.73
CA GLU A 79 4.34 3.97 -7.54
C GLU A 79 3.26 2.92 -7.77
N VAL A 80 2.44 2.62 -6.75
CA VAL A 80 1.30 1.71 -6.88
C VAL A 80 0.30 2.25 -7.90
N ALA A 81 -0.04 3.54 -7.84
CA ALA A 81 -0.90 4.19 -8.83
C ALA A 81 -0.33 4.09 -10.25
N ALA A 82 0.97 4.30 -10.42
CA ALA A 82 1.65 4.14 -11.71
C ALA A 82 1.59 2.69 -12.22
N ILE A 83 1.89 1.70 -11.39
CA ILE A 83 1.83 0.27 -11.74
C ILE A 83 0.42 -0.12 -12.20
N LEU A 84 -0.61 0.32 -11.48
CA LEU A 84 -2.00 0.02 -11.81
C LEU A 84 -2.42 0.69 -13.14
N ALA A 85 -1.99 1.93 -13.36
CA ALA A 85 -2.25 2.66 -14.59
C ALA A 85 -1.54 2.05 -15.80
N GLU A 86 -0.26 1.68 -15.67
CA GLU A 86 0.51 1.01 -16.73
C GLU A 86 -0.11 -0.33 -17.14
N ALA A 87 -0.76 -1.02 -16.21
CA ALA A 87 -1.50 -2.24 -16.52
C ALA A 87 -2.83 -2.00 -17.29
N GLY A 88 -3.27 -0.74 -17.43
CA GLY A 88 -4.46 -0.34 -18.16
C GLY A 88 -5.70 -0.08 -17.29
N LEU A 89 -5.55 -0.01 -15.96
CA LEU A 89 -6.66 0.36 -15.07
C LEU A 89 -6.93 1.86 -15.12
N ALA A 90 -8.18 2.25 -14.86
CA ALA A 90 -8.63 3.64 -14.94
C ALA A 90 -8.28 4.33 -16.29
N GLY A 91 -8.25 3.56 -17.39
CA GLY A 91 -7.85 4.07 -18.70
C GLY A 91 -6.38 4.48 -18.81
N GLY A 92 -5.53 4.02 -17.89
CA GLY A 92 -4.12 4.41 -17.82
C GLY A 92 -3.87 5.73 -17.07
N ASP A 93 -4.86 6.27 -16.36
CA ASP A 93 -4.72 7.50 -15.60
C ASP A 93 -4.28 7.24 -14.15
N ALA A 94 -2.97 7.35 -13.91
CA ALA A 94 -2.39 7.24 -12.57
C ALA A 94 -2.91 8.33 -11.61
N LYS A 95 -3.24 9.53 -12.11
CA LYS A 95 -3.74 10.63 -11.25
C LYS A 95 -5.15 10.35 -10.76
N ALA A 96 -5.99 9.73 -11.58
CA ALA A 96 -7.32 9.30 -11.14
C ALA A 96 -7.25 8.26 -10.01
N ILE A 97 -6.28 7.35 -10.08
CA ILE A 97 -6.01 6.36 -9.02
C ILE A 97 -5.45 7.03 -7.77
N GLU A 98 -4.46 7.92 -7.93
CA GLU A 98 -3.91 8.69 -6.81
C GLU A 98 -4.99 9.51 -6.10
N ALA A 99 -5.88 10.17 -6.85
CA ALA A 99 -6.98 10.94 -6.28
C ALA A 99 -7.89 10.07 -5.40
N ALA A 100 -8.19 8.84 -5.83
CA ALA A 100 -8.95 7.89 -5.03
C ALA A 100 -8.20 7.44 -3.76
N MET A 101 -6.86 7.37 -3.80
CA MET A 101 -6.02 7.05 -2.63
C MET A 101 -5.94 8.21 -1.61
N ARG A 102 -6.36 9.42 -1.98
CA ARG A 102 -6.39 10.61 -1.11
C ARG A 102 -7.82 11.07 -0.78
N ASP A 103 -8.84 10.38 -1.30
CA ASP A 103 -10.23 10.78 -1.09
C ASP A 103 -10.66 10.52 0.36
N LYS A 104 -10.86 11.60 1.12
CA LYS A 104 -11.16 11.52 2.56
C LYS A 104 -12.42 10.71 2.86
N THR A 105 -13.42 10.77 1.98
CA THR A 105 -14.68 10.01 2.16
C THR A 105 -14.41 8.52 2.04
N ALA A 106 -13.73 8.11 0.96
CA ALA A 106 -13.34 6.73 0.72
C ALA A 106 -12.42 6.19 1.82
N LEU A 107 -11.43 6.96 2.26
CA LEU A 107 -10.53 6.55 3.35
C LEU A 107 -11.29 6.32 4.66
N THR A 108 -12.23 7.19 4.98
CA THR A 108 -13.09 7.06 6.18
C THR A 108 -13.97 5.81 6.09
N GLU A 109 -14.61 5.58 4.94
CA GLU A 109 -15.44 4.38 4.70
C GLU A 109 -14.61 3.08 4.78
N LEU A 110 -13.35 3.14 4.38
CA LEU A 110 -12.40 2.03 4.44
C LEU A 110 -11.73 1.89 5.82
N GLY A 111 -11.99 2.80 6.78
CA GLY A 111 -11.42 2.74 8.13
C GLY A 111 -9.92 3.04 8.18
N ILE A 112 -9.41 3.86 7.25
CA ILE A 112 -8.01 4.30 7.24
C ILE A 112 -7.90 5.63 8.01
N PRO A 113 -7.07 5.72 9.07
CA PRO A 113 -7.01 6.91 9.92
C PRO A 113 -6.20 8.08 9.31
N GLY A 114 -5.33 7.80 8.32
CA GLY A 114 -4.45 8.79 7.71
C GLY A 114 -5.09 9.61 6.58
N GLU A 115 -4.34 10.58 6.05
CA GLU A 115 -4.76 11.41 4.92
C GLU A 115 -4.65 10.71 3.55
N THR A 116 -4.03 9.53 3.52
CA THR A 116 -3.82 8.74 2.31
C THR A 116 -3.99 7.26 2.60
N ALA A 117 -4.13 6.45 1.54
CA ALA A 117 -4.13 5.00 1.63
C ALA A 117 -2.73 4.38 1.84
N GLU A 118 -1.66 5.17 2.01
CA GLU A 118 -0.30 4.66 2.18
C GLU A 118 -0.21 3.70 3.38
N GLY A 119 0.47 2.56 3.18
CA GLY A 119 0.55 1.46 4.14
C GLY A 119 -0.59 0.44 4.04
N TYR A 120 -1.71 0.81 3.42
CA TYR A 120 -2.92 -0.03 3.33
C TYR A 120 -3.14 -0.62 1.94
N LEU A 121 -2.32 -0.28 0.94
CA LEU A 121 -2.40 -0.83 -0.42
C LEU A 121 -1.60 -2.14 -0.49
N PHE A 122 -2.19 -3.24 -0.03
CA PHE A 122 -1.42 -4.46 0.22
C PHE A 122 -0.66 -4.99 -1.01
N PRO A 123 0.62 -5.38 -0.86
CA PRO A 123 1.37 -6.03 -1.93
C PRO A 123 0.85 -7.45 -2.23
N ASP A 124 0.32 -7.66 -3.43
CA ASP A 124 -0.11 -8.97 -3.90
C ASP A 124 -0.27 -8.96 -5.44
N THR A 125 -0.64 -10.11 -5.98
CA THR A 125 -1.11 -10.22 -7.35
C THR A 125 -2.63 -10.22 -7.41
N TYR A 126 -3.18 -9.23 -8.09
CA TYR A 126 -4.61 -8.99 -8.19
C TYR A 126 -5.14 -9.29 -9.58
N GLN A 127 -6.40 -9.71 -9.64
CA GLN A 127 -7.16 -9.77 -10.88
C GLN A 127 -8.22 -8.66 -10.87
N PHE A 128 -8.12 -7.68 -11.74
CA PHE A 128 -9.06 -6.57 -11.86
C PHE A 128 -9.90 -6.71 -13.11
N ASN A 129 -11.07 -6.08 -13.16
CA ASN A 129 -11.75 -5.84 -14.42
C ASN A 129 -11.24 -4.53 -15.03
N VAL A 130 -11.14 -4.46 -16.36
CA VAL A 130 -10.70 -3.24 -17.06
C VAL A 130 -11.60 -2.03 -16.74
N ASP A 131 -12.88 -2.28 -16.46
CA ASP A 131 -13.89 -1.27 -16.13
C ASP A 131 -14.01 -0.96 -14.63
N ASP A 132 -13.13 -1.52 -13.77
CA ASP A 132 -13.13 -1.20 -12.35
C ASP A 132 -12.80 0.29 -12.14
N THR A 133 -13.58 0.97 -11.30
CA THR A 133 -13.36 2.38 -10.97
C THR A 133 -12.10 2.53 -10.09
N PRO A 134 -11.43 3.71 -10.10
CA PRO A 134 -10.31 3.96 -9.21
C PRO A 134 -10.59 3.63 -7.74
N ALA A 135 -11.78 4.02 -7.25
CA ALA A 135 -12.21 3.73 -5.88
C ALA A 135 -12.38 2.21 -5.62
N ALA A 136 -12.94 1.46 -6.58
CA ALA A 136 -13.07 0.00 -6.46
C ALA A 136 -11.72 -0.70 -6.49
N VAL A 137 -10.77 -0.19 -7.29
CA VAL A 137 -9.38 -0.67 -7.30
C VAL A 137 -8.77 -0.47 -5.91
N VAL A 138 -8.74 0.76 -5.39
CA VAL A 138 -8.19 1.07 -4.05
C VAL A 138 -8.85 0.23 -2.97
N ALA A 139 -10.17 0.15 -2.93
CA ALA A 139 -10.91 -0.65 -1.96
C ALA A 139 -10.51 -2.14 -1.98
N LYS A 140 -10.17 -2.68 -3.17
CA LYS A 140 -9.72 -4.07 -3.30
C LYS A 140 -8.35 -4.30 -2.67
N LEU A 141 -7.40 -3.38 -2.87
CA LEU A 141 -6.07 -3.47 -2.24
C LEU A 141 -6.20 -3.34 -0.71
N VAL A 142 -7.03 -2.41 -0.24
CA VAL A 142 -7.27 -2.19 1.19
C VAL A 142 -7.99 -3.38 1.85
N ALA A 143 -9.00 -3.96 1.19
CA ALA A 143 -9.67 -5.16 1.69
C ALA A 143 -8.68 -6.33 1.84
N ARG A 144 -7.71 -6.44 0.92
CA ARG A 144 -6.64 -7.44 1.03
C ARG A 144 -5.73 -7.17 2.22
N HIS A 145 -5.32 -5.91 2.45
CA HIS A 145 -4.57 -5.51 3.64
C HIS A 145 -5.31 -5.92 4.91
N GLN A 146 -6.57 -5.51 5.04
CA GLN A 146 -7.41 -5.78 6.21
C GLN A 146 -7.52 -7.28 6.50
N GLY A 147 -7.71 -8.11 5.47
CA GLY A 147 -7.76 -9.57 5.64
C GLY A 147 -6.45 -10.14 6.18
N VAL A 148 -5.32 -9.77 5.58
CA VAL A 148 -3.99 -10.26 6.02
C VAL A 148 -3.65 -9.74 7.42
N TYR A 149 -3.92 -8.46 7.68
CA TYR A 149 -3.66 -7.84 8.98
C TYR A 149 -4.54 -8.45 10.08
N ALA A 150 -5.82 -8.70 9.83
CA ALA A 150 -6.71 -9.36 10.78
C ALA A 150 -6.25 -10.79 11.12
N ASP A 151 -5.73 -11.53 10.12
CA ASP A 151 -5.16 -12.86 10.34
C ASP A 151 -3.89 -12.78 11.21
N LEU A 152 -2.98 -11.84 10.92
CA LEU A 152 -1.79 -11.62 11.75
C LEU A 152 -2.17 -11.24 13.18
N ARG A 153 -3.08 -10.28 13.35
CA ARG A 153 -3.51 -9.82 14.67
C ARG A 153 -4.18 -10.91 15.49
N ARG A 154 -4.89 -11.84 14.84
CA ARG A 154 -5.46 -13.02 15.50
C ARG A 154 -4.38 -14.00 15.94
N ASN A 155 -3.35 -14.20 15.11
CA ASN A 155 -2.26 -15.13 15.40
C ASN A 155 -1.28 -14.59 16.47
N TYR A 156 -1.11 -13.27 16.55
CA TYR A 156 -0.21 -12.56 17.46
C TYR A 156 -0.97 -11.68 18.45
N ARG A 157 -2.05 -12.22 19.02
CA ARG A 157 -2.98 -11.44 19.86
C ARG A 157 -2.31 -10.92 21.14
N GLU A 158 -1.48 -11.74 21.77
CA GLU A 158 -0.78 -11.37 23.02
C GLU A 158 0.28 -10.31 22.71
N GLU A 159 1.05 -10.48 21.66
CA GLU A 159 2.08 -9.52 21.25
C GLU A 159 1.48 -8.19 20.79
N ALA A 160 0.31 -8.21 20.15
CA ALA A 160 -0.44 -7.01 19.82
C ALA A 160 -0.90 -6.26 21.08
N GLN A 161 -1.33 -6.99 22.11
CA GLN A 161 -1.70 -6.38 23.40
C GLN A 161 -0.47 -5.83 24.12
N ASP A 162 0.66 -6.54 24.10
CA ASP A 162 1.92 -6.06 24.69
C ASP A 162 2.39 -4.75 24.03
N LEU A 163 2.24 -4.62 22.70
CA LEU A 163 2.55 -3.37 21.99
C LEU A 163 1.62 -2.22 22.42
N ALA A 164 0.33 -2.50 22.58
CA ALA A 164 -0.64 -1.52 23.06
C ALA A 164 -0.38 -1.09 24.51
N ASP A 165 -0.03 -2.02 25.40
CA ASP A 165 0.16 -1.72 26.82
C ASP A 165 1.50 -1.02 27.09
N ASP A 166 2.56 -1.39 26.36
CA ASP A 166 3.93 -0.88 26.59
C ASP A 166 4.22 0.41 25.82
N LEU A 167 3.70 0.54 24.60
CA LEU A 167 3.98 1.68 23.71
C LEU A 167 2.75 2.50 23.34
N SER A 168 1.56 2.14 23.83
CA SER A 168 0.28 2.74 23.40
C SER A 168 0.03 2.61 21.90
N PHE A 169 0.60 1.57 21.26
CA PHE A 169 0.47 1.38 19.82
C PHE A 169 -0.95 1.01 19.43
N ASP A 170 -1.47 1.68 18.40
CA ASP A 170 -2.64 1.25 17.66
C ASP A 170 -2.25 0.49 16.38
N ASP A 171 -3.24 0.16 15.54
CA ASP A 171 -2.98 -0.54 14.29
C ASP A 171 -2.21 0.29 13.29
N ASN A 172 -2.42 1.60 13.27
CA ASN A 172 -1.69 2.50 12.39
C ASN A 172 -0.23 2.60 12.80
N ASP A 173 0.07 2.61 14.09
CA ASP A 173 1.45 2.57 14.59
C ASP A 173 2.20 1.31 14.14
N ILE A 174 1.52 0.15 14.20
CA ILE A 174 2.07 -1.13 13.74
C ILE A 174 2.34 -1.11 12.23
N VAL A 175 1.38 -0.65 11.43
CA VAL A 175 1.57 -0.53 9.96
C VAL A 175 2.67 0.48 9.63
N THR A 176 2.74 1.59 10.37
CA THR A 176 3.75 2.62 10.21
C THR A 176 5.14 2.07 10.49
N LEU A 177 5.33 1.40 11.61
CA LEU A 177 6.61 0.77 11.93
C LEU A 177 6.97 -0.34 10.93
N ALA A 178 5.99 -1.14 10.49
CA ALA A 178 6.21 -2.17 9.48
C ALA A 178 6.67 -1.57 8.14
N SER A 179 6.14 -0.40 7.75
CA SER A 179 6.57 0.31 6.54
C SER A 179 8.03 0.78 6.62
N ILE A 180 8.48 1.24 7.80
CA ILE A 180 9.88 1.61 8.03
C ILE A 180 10.78 0.36 7.95
N VAL A 181 10.35 -0.72 8.62
CA VAL A 181 11.08 -2.00 8.62
C VAL A 181 11.20 -2.56 7.20
N GLU A 182 10.17 -2.46 6.37
CA GLU A 182 10.23 -2.90 4.96
C GLU A 182 11.32 -2.15 4.19
N MET A 183 11.39 -0.83 4.33
CA MET A 183 12.35 0.01 3.59
C MET A 183 13.80 -0.19 4.04
N GLU A 184 14.03 -0.58 5.29
CA GLU A 184 15.38 -0.85 5.84
C GLU A 184 15.87 -2.28 5.56
N THR A 185 14.97 -3.19 5.17
CA THR A 185 15.32 -4.60 5.05
C THR A 185 15.87 -4.93 3.65
N ALA A 186 17.19 -4.98 3.52
CA ALA A 186 17.84 -5.62 2.36
C ALA A 186 17.83 -7.16 2.49
N ALA A 187 18.27 -7.68 3.65
CA ALA A 187 18.30 -9.11 3.93
C ALA A 187 17.04 -9.56 4.70
N LYS A 188 16.14 -10.31 4.05
CA LYS A 188 14.85 -10.73 4.61
C LYS A 188 14.90 -11.36 6.00
N HIS A 189 15.99 -12.05 6.35
CA HIS A 189 16.16 -12.72 7.64
C HIS A 189 16.53 -11.76 8.79
N GLU A 190 16.98 -10.55 8.48
CA GLU A 190 17.29 -9.51 9.48
C GLU A 190 16.06 -8.71 9.89
N ARG A 191 14.96 -8.82 9.15
CA ARG A 191 13.74 -8.04 9.38
C ARG A 191 13.24 -8.05 10.84
N PRO A 192 13.17 -9.20 11.54
CA PRO A 192 12.78 -9.21 12.96
C PRO A 192 13.80 -8.54 13.89
N LEU A 193 15.09 -8.49 13.52
CA LEU A 193 16.11 -7.75 14.29
C LEU A 193 15.95 -6.24 14.08
N ILE A 194 15.72 -5.80 12.85
CA ILE A 194 15.49 -4.39 12.52
C ILE A 194 14.25 -3.87 13.25
N ALA A 195 13.14 -4.60 13.20
CA ALA A 195 11.94 -4.30 13.98
C ALA A 195 12.24 -4.23 15.48
N GLY A 196 13.03 -5.17 16.00
CA GLY A 196 13.49 -5.17 17.38
C GLY A 196 14.32 -3.95 17.76
N VAL A 197 15.19 -3.44 16.88
CA VAL A 197 15.96 -2.22 17.14
C VAL A 197 15.04 -1.01 17.29
N PHE A 198 14.12 -0.80 16.36
CA PHE A 198 13.20 0.34 16.42
C PHE A 198 12.28 0.28 17.65
N LEU A 199 11.73 -0.90 17.96
CA LEU A 199 10.96 -1.09 19.19
C LEU A 199 11.80 -0.83 20.44
N ASN A 200 13.06 -1.28 20.48
CA ASN A 200 13.95 -1.00 21.61
C ASN A 200 14.23 0.50 21.78
N ARG A 201 14.42 1.25 20.68
CA ARG A 201 14.59 2.71 20.74
C ARG A 201 13.38 3.37 21.39
N LEU A 202 12.17 2.97 20.99
CA LEU A 202 10.92 3.49 21.55
C LEU A 202 10.72 3.08 23.02
N ARG A 203 11.01 1.82 23.36
CA ARG A 203 10.80 1.24 24.71
C ARG A 203 11.82 1.70 25.76
N PHE A 204 13.11 1.63 25.46
CA PHE A 204 14.15 1.74 26.50
C PHE A 204 14.30 3.16 27.00
N SER A 205 13.95 3.42 28.26
CA SER A 205 14.04 4.75 28.89
C SER A 205 15.44 5.39 28.82
N SER A 206 16.49 4.56 28.69
CA SER A 206 17.89 4.99 28.52
C SER A 206 18.23 5.54 27.14
N PHE A 207 17.42 5.28 26.11
CA PHE A 207 17.61 5.81 24.76
C PHE A 207 16.82 7.11 24.61
N LYS A 208 17.52 8.25 24.64
CA LYS A 208 16.94 9.58 24.47
C LYS A 208 17.85 10.45 23.59
N PRO A 209 17.28 11.26 22.68
CA PRO A 209 15.85 11.36 22.33
C PRO A 209 15.32 10.08 21.65
N LYS A 210 14.00 9.87 21.61
CA LYS A 210 13.34 8.69 21.03
C LYS A 210 13.27 8.72 19.49
N ARG A 211 14.39 9.04 18.85
CA ARG A 211 14.51 9.20 17.39
C ARG A 211 14.76 7.85 16.70
N LEU A 212 14.12 7.65 15.56
CA LEU A 212 14.30 6.43 14.76
C LEU A 212 15.43 6.58 13.74
N GLU A 213 15.76 7.80 13.32
CA GLU A 213 16.93 8.12 12.48
C GLU A 213 17.08 7.21 11.26
N THR A 214 16.04 7.17 10.43
CA THR A 214 15.95 6.31 9.24
C THR A 214 15.75 7.18 8.00
N ASP A 215 16.64 7.04 7.02
CA ASP A 215 16.67 7.81 5.78
C ASP A 215 15.37 7.70 4.95
N PRO A 216 14.76 6.50 4.79
CA PRO A 216 13.49 6.34 4.08
C PRO A 216 12.37 7.29 4.50
N THR A 217 12.29 7.69 5.77
CA THR A 217 11.21 8.57 6.23
C THR A 217 11.40 10.01 5.74
N ILE A 218 12.66 10.48 5.62
CA ILE A 218 12.97 11.77 5.00
C ILE A 218 12.58 11.74 3.52
N ILE A 219 12.99 10.68 2.80
CA ILE A 219 12.70 10.52 1.38
C ILE A 219 11.19 10.60 1.15
N TYR A 220 10.41 9.83 1.92
CA TYR A 220 8.97 9.86 1.85
C TYR A 220 8.40 11.26 2.06
N GLY A 221 8.81 11.94 3.14
CA GLY A 221 8.38 13.31 3.44
C GLY A 221 8.69 14.32 2.33
N CYS A 222 9.73 14.07 1.54
CA CYS A 222 10.08 14.91 0.39
C CYS A 222 9.44 14.49 -0.94
N THR A 223 8.96 13.26 -1.09
CA THR A 223 8.45 12.76 -2.39
C THR A 223 6.93 12.69 -2.44
N VAL A 224 6.28 12.15 -1.41
CA VAL A 224 4.86 11.74 -1.46
C VAL A 224 3.86 12.77 -0.94
N PRO A 225 4.11 13.53 0.15
CA PRO A 225 3.19 14.55 0.63
C PRO A 225 2.92 15.63 -0.44
N ALA A 226 1.67 16.09 -0.49
CA ALA A 226 1.27 17.17 -1.39
C ALA A 226 1.87 18.53 -0.99
N VAL A 227 1.97 18.77 0.33
CA VAL A 227 2.64 19.93 0.91
C VAL A 227 3.99 19.50 1.45
N LYS A 228 5.06 20.15 0.98
CA LYS A 228 6.45 19.81 1.29
C LYS A 228 7.11 20.97 2.01
N SER A 229 8.00 20.66 2.95
CA SER A 229 8.87 21.65 3.59
C SER A 229 9.74 22.38 2.58
N THR A 230 10.29 23.51 2.98
CA THR A 230 11.19 24.29 2.11
C THR A 230 12.40 23.47 1.66
N ALA A 231 12.99 22.65 2.54
CA ALA A 231 14.12 21.80 2.17
C ALA A 231 13.73 20.71 1.17
N CYS A 232 12.52 20.16 1.26
CA CYS A 232 12.03 19.11 0.38
C CYS A 232 11.53 19.59 -0.99
N GLN A 233 11.28 20.90 -1.20
CA GLN A 233 10.80 21.43 -2.48
C GLN A 233 11.78 21.17 -3.64
N SER A 234 13.09 21.12 -3.34
CA SER A 234 14.15 20.89 -4.32
C SER A 234 14.82 19.51 -4.13
N PHE A 235 14.09 18.53 -3.59
CA PHE A 235 14.65 17.21 -3.32
C PHE A 235 14.94 16.44 -4.63
N GLU A 236 16.21 16.19 -4.90
CA GLU A 236 16.70 15.50 -6.11
C GLU A 236 16.94 14.00 -5.91
N GLY A 237 16.37 13.40 -4.85
CA GLY A 237 16.56 11.99 -4.53
C GLY A 237 17.77 11.68 -3.62
N ARG A 238 18.63 12.67 -3.33
CA ARG A 238 19.76 12.51 -2.41
C ARG A 238 19.54 13.31 -1.13
N ILE A 239 19.61 12.63 0.01
CA ILE A 239 19.59 13.27 1.33
C ILE A 239 20.86 14.11 1.51
N ARG A 240 20.66 15.32 2.01
CA ARG A 240 21.70 16.34 2.28
C ARG A 240 21.52 16.83 3.72
N ARG A 241 22.54 17.48 4.28
CA ARG A 241 22.53 18.00 5.65
C ARG A 241 21.30 18.87 5.98
N ILE A 242 20.79 19.63 5.01
CA ILE A 242 19.57 20.44 5.17
C ILE A 242 18.35 19.59 5.50
N HIS A 243 18.21 18.42 4.88
CA HIS A 243 17.07 17.53 5.10
C HIS A 243 17.15 16.81 6.45
N LEU A 244 18.36 16.44 6.88
CA LEU A 244 18.58 15.82 8.20
C LEU A 244 18.20 16.74 9.38
N ARG A 245 18.17 18.05 9.15
CA ARG A 245 17.88 19.08 10.16
C ARG A 245 16.53 19.76 9.95
N ASP A 246 15.74 19.25 9.01
CA ASP A 246 14.47 19.85 8.63
C ASP A 246 13.38 19.48 9.65
N GLU A 247 13.02 20.42 10.52
CA GLU A 247 11.92 20.29 11.49
C GLU A 247 10.54 20.59 10.87
N GLU A 248 10.49 21.12 9.65
CA GLU A 248 9.23 21.37 8.93
C GLU A 248 8.71 20.11 8.23
N ASN A 249 9.57 19.10 8.04
CA ASN A 249 9.18 17.80 7.50
C ASN A 249 8.71 16.87 8.63
N PRO A 250 7.40 16.61 8.79
CA PRO A 250 6.88 15.83 9.92
C PRO A 250 7.27 14.35 9.86
N TYR A 251 7.74 13.83 8.72
CA TYR A 251 8.25 12.47 8.60
C TYR A 251 9.74 12.36 8.96
N ASN A 252 10.43 13.46 9.29
CA ASN A 252 11.85 13.43 9.60
C ASN A 252 12.13 12.84 10.99
N THR A 253 12.48 11.55 11.03
CA THR A 253 12.80 10.82 12.27
C THR A 253 14.17 11.16 12.86
N TYR A 254 14.93 12.08 12.25
CA TYR A 254 16.15 12.67 12.82
C TYR A 254 15.86 13.92 13.65
N THR A 255 14.74 14.59 13.43
CA THR A 255 14.34 15.79 14.18
C THR A 255 13.22 15.49 15.17
N HIS A 256 12.27 14.64 14.77
CA HIS A 256 11.10 14.26 15.58
C HIS A 256 11.30 12.94 16.34
N GLU A 257 10.78 12.88 17.57
CA GLU A 257 10.74 11.69 18.40
C GLU A 257 9.51 10.82 18.08
N GLY A 258 9.64 9.50 18.22
CA GLY A 258 8.55 8.56 17.99
C GLY A 258 8.42 8.12 16.53
N LEU A 259 7.24 7.57 16.20
CA LEU A 259 6.88 7.23 14.83
C LEU A 259 6.52 8.50 14.03
N PRO A 260 6.74 8.51 12.71
CA PRO A 260 6.18 9.54 11.85
C PRO A 260 4.64 9.50 11.84
N PRO A 261 3.94 10.52 11.28
CA PRO A 261 2.47 10.60 11.30
C PRO A 261 1.72 9.46 10.61
N GLY A 262 2.41 8.60 9.86
CA GLY A 262 1.82 7.46 9.18
C GLY A 262 2.86 6.64 8.40
N PRO A 263 2.40 5.61 7.68
CA PRO A 263 3.28 4.74 6.91
C PRO A 263 4.00 5.47 5.77
N ILE A 264 5.18 4.98 5.41
CA ILE A 264 6.04 5.55 4.36
C ILE A 264 6.13 4.68 3.09
N THR A 265 5.45 3.53 3.11
CA THR A 265 5.35 2.58 2.00
C THR A 265 4.27 1.53 2.33
N ASN A 266 3.95 0.65 1.38
CA ASN A 266 3.06 -0.50 1.60
C ASN A 266 3.87 -1.75 2.00
N PRO A 267 3.85 -2.15 3.29
CA PRO A 267 4.64 -3.27 3.78
C PRO A 267 4.06 -4.62 3.35
N GLY A 268 4.93 -5.61 3.17
CA GLY A 268 4.52 -6.99 2.99
C GLY A 268 4.09 -7.65 4.30
N LYS A 269 3.53 -8.86 4.18
CA LYS A 269 3.12 -9.67 5.35
C LYS A 269 4.28 -9.87 6.33
N ALA A 270 5.49 -10.12 5.82
CA ALA A 270 6.66 -10.42 6.65
C ALA A 270 7.14 -9.20 7.47
N ALA A 271 6.93 -7.98 6.98
CA ALA A 271 7.24 -6.77 7.74
C ALA A 271 6.21 -6.48 8.82
N LEU A 272 4.92 -6.66 8.53
CA LEU A 272 3.87 -6.60 9.54
C LEU A 272 4.12 -7.63 10.65
N GLU A 273 4.43 -8.87 10.28
CA GLU A 273 4.74 -9.95 11.22
C GLU A 273 5.99 -9.67 12.07
N ALA A 274 7.02 -9.05 11.49
CA ALA A 274 8.25 -8.70 12.22
C ALA A 274 8.03 -7.68 13.35
N VAL A 275 7.00 -6.82 13.24
CA VAL A 275 6.63 -5.88 14.31
C VAL A 275 5.91 -6.59 15.47
N PHE A 276 5.03 -7.55 15.17
CA PHE A 276 4.40 -8.38 16.19
C PHE A 276 5.41 -9.29 16.89
N ALA A 277 6.27 -9.96 16.12
CA ALA A 277 7.22 -10.95 16.63
C ALA A 277 8.68 -10.56 16.33
N PRO A 278 9.20 -9.48 16.93
CA PRO A 278 10.58 -9.07 16.73
C PRO A 278 11.54 -10.06 17.38
N LYS A 279 12.77 -10.15 16.85
CA LYS A 279 13.82 -10.93 17.50
C LYS A 279 14.29 -10.21 18.76
N LYS A 280 14.01 -10.82 19.92
CA LYS A 280 14.41 -10.29 21.24
C LYS A 280 15.91 -10.02 21.28
N SER A 281 16.28 -8.76 21.52
CA SER A 281 17.66 -8.31 21.62
C SER A 281 17.72 -7.01 22.42
N LYS A 282 18.94 -6.52 22.70
CA LYS A 282 19.18 -5.19 23.28
C LYS A 282 19.83 -4.24 22.28
N PHE A 283 19.74 -4.55 20.98
CA PHE A 283 20.35 -3.72 19.95
C PHE A 283 19.57 -2.41 19.83
N LEU A 284 20.32 -1.32 19.66
CA LEU A 284 19.81 0.04 19.49
C LEU A 284 20.31 0.66 18.19
N TYR A 285 21.31 0.07 17.55
CA TYR A 285 21.93 0.59 16.34
C TYR A 285 22.18 -0.54 15.35
N PHE A 286 22.15 -0.21 14.07
CA PHE A 286 22.62 -1.07 13.01
C PHE A 286 23.30 -0.24 11.93
N VAL A 287 24.26 -0.84 11.23
CA VAL A 287 24.94 -0.23 10.07
C VAL A 287 25.13 -1.31 9.01
N ALA A 288 24.98 -0.95 7.74
CA ALA A 288 25.18 -1.89 6.64
C ALA A 288 26.63 -2.40 6.61
N ARG A 289 26.83 -3.65 6.18
CA ARG A 289 28.15 -4.26 5.98
C ARG A 289 28.65 -4.17 4.54
N ASN A 290 27.90 -3.51 3.65
CA ASN A 290 28.10 -3.47 2.18
C ASN A 290 28.00 -4.82 1.46
N ASP A 291 27.53 -5.87 2.14
CA ASP A 291 27.24 -7.21 1.57
C ASP A 291 25.72 -7.50 1.51
N GLY A 292 24.89 -6.48 1.79
CA GLY A 292 23.44 -6.60 1.90
C GLY A 292 22.91 -6.99 3.30
N THR A 293 23.79 -7.16 4.28
CA THR A 293 23.45 -7.42 5.70
C THR A 293 23.88 -6.28 6.62
N HIS A 294 23.54 -6.36 7.90
CA HIS A 294 23.82 -5.33 8.90
C HIS A 294 24.63 -5.84 10.09
N GLN A 295 25.49 -4.96 10.61
CA GLN A 295 26.09 -5.11 11.93
C GLN A 295 25.20 -4.43 12.97
N PHE A 296 24.70 -5.19 13.94
CA PHE A 296 23.89 -4.69 15.05
C PHE A 296 24.75 -4.41 16.29
N SER A 297 24.45 -3.30 16.97
CA SER A 297 25.21 -2.79 18.12
C SER A 297 24.28 -2.35 19.25
N LYS A 298 24.74 -2.50 20.50
CA LYS A 298 23.98 -2.15 21.71
C LYS A 298 24.32 -0.75 22.22
N SER A 299 25.50 -0.23 21.87
CA SER A 299 25.97 1.09 22.30
C SER A 299 26.45 1.93 21.11
N VAL A 300 26.53 3.25 21.32
CA VAL A 300 27.08 4.19 20.34
C VAL A 300 28.53 3.84 20.02
N ALA A 301 29.36 3.52 21.03
CA ALA A 301 30.76 3.17 20.80
C ALA A 301 30.92 1.91 19.93
N GLU A 302 30.09 0.88 20.15
CA GLU A 302 30.06 -0.30 19.28
C GLU A 302 29.58 0.03 17.86
N HIS A 303 28.65 0.97 17.72
CA HIS A 303 28.14 1.42 16.43
C HIS A 303 29.19 2.23 15.66
N GLU A 304 29.85 3.19 16.29
CA GLU A 304 30.92 4.00 15.70
C GLU A 304 32.10 3.12 15.24
N ALA A 305 32.51 2.15 16.05
CA ALA A 305 33.52 1.18 15.66
C ALA A 305 33.11 0.36 14.42
N ALA A 306 31.83 -0.02 14.32
CA ALA A 306 31.31 -0.72 13.15
C ALA A 306 31.23 0.21 11.92
N VAL A 307 30.83 1.48 12.08
CA VAL A 307 30.83 2.49 11.01
C VAL A 307 32.25 2.68 10.47
N ASP A 308 33.24 2.81 11.35
CA ASP A 308 34.64 2.92 10.95
C ASP A 308 35.12 1.71 10.16
N LEU A 309 34.70 0.51 10.56
CA LEU A 309 35.06 -0.73 9.90
C LEU A 309 34.44 -0.86 8.51
N TYR A 310 33.12 -0.69 8.39
CA TYR A 310 32.38 -1.00 7.15
C TYR A 310 32.25 0.19 6.21
N MET A 311 32.11 1.42 6.71
CA MET A 311 31.87 2.61 5.88
C MET A 311 33.16 3.37 5.58
N ARG A 312 34.02 3.58 6.58
CA ARG A 312 35.23 4.41 6.42
C ARG A 312 36.46 3.63 5.95
N LYS A 313 36.64 2.39 6.40
CA LYS A 313 37.76 1.52 6.00
C LYS A 313 37.43 0.54 4.87
N GLY A 314 36.16 0.16 4.72
CA GLY A 314 35.68 -0.72 3.64
C GLY A 314 35.66 -0.09 2.25
N ALA A 315 35.78 1.24 2.14
CA ALA A 315 35.76 1.97 0.87
C ALA A 315 37.04 1.83 0.00
N VAL A 316 38.02 1.01 0.41
CA VAL A 316 39.28 0.81 -0.33
C VAL A 316 39.22 -0.38 -1.32
N GLY A 317 38.07 -1.04 -1.47
CA GLY A 317 37.97 -2.25 -2.29
C GLY A 317 36.64 -2.46 -3.00
N ASP A 318 36.14 -1.46 -3.71
CA ASP A 318 35.53 -1.60 -5.04
C ASP A 318 34.92 -0.26 -5.46
N GLY A 319 35.30 0.21 -6.65
CA GLY A 319 34.92 1.52 -7.14
C GLY A 319 33.43 1.59 -7.49
N SER A 320 32.64 2.22 -6.63
CA SER A 320 31.44 2.97 -7.01
C SER A 320 31.12 4.00 -5.92
N ALA A 321 31.10 5.26 -6.32
CA ALA A 321 31.20 6.42 -5.44
C ALA A 321 29.94 6.70 -4.61
N ALA A 322 30.12 6.91 -3.30
CA ALA A 322 29.20 7.67 -2.45
C ALA A 322 29.94 8.36 -1.30
N GLY A 323 30.44 9.57 -1.60
CA GLY A 323 30.56 10.73 -0.70
C GLY A 323 31.13 10.53 0.70
N SER A 324 32.45 10.64 0.83
CA SER A 324 33.13 11.06 2.06
C SER A 324 32.69 12.49 2.44
N VAL A 325 32.35 12.69 3.70
CA VAL A 325 32.13 13.98 4.34
C VAL A 325 33.49 14.48 4.83
N ASP A 326 34.02 15.51 4.18
CA ASP A 326 35.04 16.38 4.77
C ASP A 326 34.33 17.61 5.36
N GLU A 327 34.84 18.05 6.51
CA GLU A 327 34.57 19.22 7.37
C GLU A 327 33.46 20.24 6.98
#